data_AF-A0A920JU83-F1
#
_entry.id   AF-A0A920JU83-F1
#
_cell.length_a   1.000
_cell.length_b   1.000
_cell.length_c   1.000
_cell.angle_alpha   90.00
_cell.angle_beta   90.00
_cell.angle_gamma   90.00
#
_symmetry.space_group_name_H-M   'P 1'
#
loop_
_entity.id
_entity.type
_entity.pdbx_description
1 polymer ?
#
loop_
_entity_poly.entity_id
_entity_poly.type
_entity_poly.pdbx_seq_one_letter_code
_entity_poly.pdbx_strand_id
1 'polypeptide(L)'
;MDEQVVKRAWDDIIASANRHYEPGKFTTFIAYEYTGTGPDEEMLHRNVIFRDSLVPDVPFSRIDSDDPQDLWSWMDTNRANGIDSLAIPHNSNLSDGLMFDLVDYRGRPLDAVYASQRVRNEPLVEITQVKGTSETHPALSRNDELAGFELLPTRVGGTIPSQPQGSYVKKALLDGIKMQTDQGFNPFKLGFIGSSDTHNATHVGKESEFYGVSGLLDSNGQNRGSLPLESASPIESAYFDRYARFGASGLAGVWAEENTRESIYDSLARKETFGLLAQG
;
A
#
# COMPACT_ATOMS: atom_id res chain seq x y z
N MET A 1 -1.06 -15.01 -19.34
CA MET A 1 -0.32 -15.69 -18.26
C MET A 1 -0.80 -17.13 -18.22
N ASP A 2 0.05 -18.11 -17.91
CA ASP A 2 -0.39 -19.51 -17.82
C ASP A 2 -1.17 -19.71 -16.51
N GLU A 3 -2.46 -20.00 -16.59
CA GLU A 3 -3.35 -20.20 -15.44
C GLU A 3 -2.85 -21.28 -14.48
N GLN A 4 -2.20 -22.33 -14.98
CA GLN A 4 -1.64 -23.38 -14.12
C GLN A 4 -0.47 -22.86 -13.30
N VAL A 5 0.34 -21.95 -13.85
CA VAL A 5 1.46 -21.34 -13.13
C VAL A 5 0.92 -20.42 -12.03
N VAL A 6 -0.10 -19.60 -12.33
CA VAL A 6 -0.76 -18.73 -11.35
C VAL A 6 -1.33 -19.55 -10.21
N LYS A 7 -2.11 -20.58 -10.55
CA LYS A 7 -2.76 -21.44 -9.57
C LYS A 7 -1.75 -22.16 -8.67
N ARG A 8 -0.68 -22.73 -9.25
CA ARG A 8 0.38 -23.40 -8.46
C ARG A 8 1.09 -22.43 -7.50
N ALA A 9 1.38 -21.22 -7.96
CA ALA A 9 2.00 -20.20 -7.10
C ALA A 9 1.06 -19.82 -5.95
N TRP A 10 -0.23 -19.65 -6.23
CA TRP A 10 -1.23 -19.34 -5.22
C TRP A 10 -1.41 -20.47 -4.20
N ASP A 11 -1.48 -21.72 -4.67
CA ASP A 11 -1.56 -22.90 -3.80
C ASP A 11 -0.35 -23.02 -2.87
N ASP A 12 0.86 -22.68 -3.35
CA ASP A 12 2.06 -22.69 -2.52
C ASP A 12 2.02 -21.59 -1.45
N ILE A 13 1.54 -20.38 -1.78
CA ILE A 13 1.31 -19.29 -0.83
C ILE A 13 0.33 -19.73 0.26
N ILE A 14 -0.82 -20.31 -0.13
CA ILE A 14 -1.83 -20.83 0.80
C ILE A 14 -1.21 -21.89 1.72
N ALA A 15 -0.53 -22.87 1.13
CA ALA A 15 0.08 -23.96 1.88
C ALA A 15 1.15 -23.46 2.85
N SER A 16 1.96 -22.48 2.43
CA SER A 16 3.02 -21.88 3.26
C SER A 16 2.46 -21.07 4.41
N ALA A 17 1.46 -20.22 4.16
CA ALA A 17 0.79 -19.46 5.22
C ALA A 17 0.19 -20.42 6.25
N ASN A 18 -0.58 -21.42 5.81
CA ASN A 18 -1.22 -22.39 6.72
C ASN A 18 -0.22 -23.23 7.51
N ARG A 19 0.86 -23.69 6.88
CA ARG A 19 1.89 -24.51 7.53
C ARG A 19 2.61 -23.79 8.66
N HIS A 20 2.79 -22.47 8.55
CA HIS A 20 3.50 -21.67 9.54
C HIS A 20 2.57 -20.86 10.46
N TYR A 21 1.25 -21.05 10.36
CA TYR A 21 0.33 -20.41 11.29
C TYR A 21 0.33 -21.12 12.64
N GLU A 22 0.84 -20.44 13.66
CA GLU A 22 0.80 -20.89 15.05
C GLU A 22 -0.03 -19.90 15.88
N PRO A 23 -1.36 -20.10 16.00
CA PRO A 23 -2.24 -19.23 16.76
C PRO A 23 -1.69 -18.96 18.18
N GLY A 24 -1.69 -17.69 18.58
CA GLY A 24 -1.16 -17.23 19.86
C GLY A 24 0.36 -16.98 19.87
N LYS A 25 1.10 -17.39 18.82
CA LYS A 25 2.57 -17.26 18.76
C LYS A 25 3.05 -16.54 17.51
N PHE A 26 2.68 -17.03 16.33
CA PHE A 26 3.10 -16.48 15.04
C PHE A 26 1.94 -16.57 14.05
N THR A 27 1.40 -15.40 13.69
CA THR A 27 0.28 -15.30 12.77
C THR A 27 0.78 -14.98 11.37
N THR A 28 0.46 -15.85 10.43
CA THR A 28 0.62 -15.61 8.99
C THR A 28 -0.73 -15.25 8.40
N PHE A 29 -0.76 -14.49 7.31
CA PHE A 29 -1.96 -14.30 6.51
C PHE A 29 -1.80 -14.97 5.15
N ILE A 30 -2.91 -15.48 4.62
CA ILE A 30 -3.01 -15.69 3.18
C ILE A 30 -3.30 -14.32 2.59
N ALA A 31 -2.39 -13.83 1.75
CA ALA A 31 -2.44 -12.47 1.22
C ALA A 31 -1.65 -12.39 -0.09
N TYR A 32 -1.92 -11.35 -0.87
CA TYR A 32 -1.17 -11.03 -2.08
C TYR A 32 -1.21 -9.52 -2.35
N GLU A 33 -0.30 -9.06 -3.19
CA GLU A 33 -0.32 -7.70 -3.71
C GLU A 33 -1.10 -7.66 -5.02
N TYR A 34 -2.16 -6.85 -5.05
CA TYR A 34 -2.80 -6.40 -6.28
C TYR A 34 -2.00 -5.20 -6.83
N THR A 35 -1.26 -5.43 -7.91
CA THR A 35 -0.36 -4.44 -8.53
C THR A 35 -1.06 -3.69 -9.67
N GLY A 36 -2.19 -3.04 -9.39
CA GLY A 36 -2.90 -2.24 -10.40
C GLY A 36 -2.12 -0.99 -10.80
N THR A 37 -2.30 -0.55 -12.04
CA THR A 37 -1.61 0.63 -12.59
C THR A 37 -2.54 1.62 -13.28
N GLY A 38 -2.21 2.92 -13.20
CA GLY A 38 -2.86 3.94 -14.01
C GLY A 38 -2.39 3.93 -15.48
N PRO A 39 -2.95 4.80 -16.33
CA PRO A 39 -2.62 4.88 -17.75
C PRO A 39 -1.14 5.17 -18.06
N ASP A 40 -0.43 5.87 -17.16
CA ASP A 40 0.99 6.19 -17.26
C ASP A 40 1.84 5.41 -16.23
N GLU A 41 1.41 4.19 -15.88
CA GLU A 41 2.10 3.30 -14.93
C GLU A 41 2.13 3.82 -13.48
N GLU A 42 1.16 4.64 -13.09
CA GLU A 42 1.01 5.13 -11.72
C GLU A 42 0.73 4.01 -10.72
N MET A 43 1.24 4.14 -9.49
CA MET A 43 1.04 3.11 -8.46
C MET A 43 -0.40 3.13 -7.90
N LEU A 44 -1.17 2.09 -8.25
CA LEU A 44 -2.47 1.78 -7.67
C LEU A 44 -2.43 0.43 -6.93
N HIS A 45 -1.38 0.20 -6.14
CA HIS A 45 -1.16 -1.07 -5.49
C HIS A 45 -2.01 -1.23 -4.21
N ARG A 46 -2.39 -2.48 -3.90
CA ARG A 46 -3.02 -2.86 -2.63
C ARG A 46 -2.49 -4.19 -2.12
N ASN A 47 -2.28 -4.29 -0.81
CA ASN A 47 -2.18 -5.59 -0.16
C ASN A 47 -3.58 -6.12 0.14
N VAL A 48 -3.96 -7.26 -0.44
CA VAL A 48 -5.23 -7.94 -0.17
C VAL A 48 -4.97 -9.05 0.85
N ILE A 49 -5.66 -8.97 1.99
CA ILE A 49 -5.49 -9.85 3.14
C ILE A 49 -6.79 -10.60 3.38
N PHE A 50 -6.73 -11.93 3.44
CA PHE A 50 -7.88 -12.77 3.76
C PHE A 50 -8.01 -13.00 5.27
N ARG A 51 -9.25 -13.06 5.76
CA ARG A 51 -9.56 -13.20 7.19
C ARG A 51 -9.11 -14.54 7.78
N ASP A 52 -9.28 -15.62 7.04
CA ASP A 52 -8.98 -16.98 7.50
C ASP A 52 -8.39 -17.85 6.36
N SER A 53 -8.48 -19.18 6.48
CA SER A 53 -7.95 -20.12 5.50
C SER A 53 -8.88 -20.38 4.31
N LEU A 54 -10.13 -19.90 4.35
CA LEU A 54 -11.09 -19.99 3.25
C LEU A 54 -10.83 -18.82 2.29
N VAL A 55 -10.31 -19.16 1.11
CA VAL A 55 -9.83 -18.20 0.10
C VAL A 55 -10.29 -18.64 -1.30
N PRO A 56 -10.35 -17.72 -2.28
CA PRO A 56 -10.76 -18.07 -3.63
C PRO A 56 -9.72 -18.97 -4.31
N ASP A 57 -10.16 -19.73 -5.31
CA ASP A 57 -9.31 -20.69 -6.03
C ASP A 57 -8.16 -20.02 -6.76
N VAL A 58 -8.38 -18.80 -7.27
CA VAL A 58 -7.39 -17.92 -7.89
C VAL A 58 -7.68 -16.48 -7.45
N PRO A 59 -6.66 -15.67 -7.11
CA PRO A 59 -6.85 -14.26 -6.74
C PRO A 59 -7.17 -13.39 -7.96
N PHE A 60 -7.93 -12.32 -7.75
CA PHE A 60 -8.09 -11.23 -8.72
C PHE A 60 -6.76 -10.47 -8.86
N SER A 61 -6.43 -10.04 -10.06
CA SER A 61 -5.14 -9.41 -10.36
C SER A 61 -5.28 -8.27 -11.36
N ARG A 62 -4.19 -7.52 -11.56
CA ARG A 62 -4.11 -6.49 -12.60
C ARG A 62 -4.37 -7.00 -14.02
N ILE A 63 -4.28 -8.32 -14.25
CA ILE A 63 -4.57 -8.93 -15.55
C ILE A 63 -6.09 -9.00 -15.78
N ASP A 64 -6.87 -9.03 -14.70
CA ASP A 64 -8.33 -9.02 -14.75
C ASP A 64 -8.86 -7.60 -14.93
N SER A 65 -8.37 -6.65 -14.14
CA SER A 65 -8.63 -5.21 -14.28
C SER A 65 -7.60 -4.39 -13.50
N ASP A 66 -7.34 -3.17 -13.95
CA ASP A 66 -6.60 -2.15 -13.19
C ASP A 66 -7.52 -1.27 -12.32
N ASP A 67 -8.85 -1.32 -12.50
CA ASP A 67 -9.83 -0.55 -11.72
C ASP A 67 -10.01 -1.13 -10.30
N PRO A 68 -9.71 -0.37 -9.23
CA PRO A 68 -9.94 -0.82 -7.86
C PRO A 68 -11.41 -1.19 -7.55
N GLN A 69 -12.40 -0.60 -8.23
CA GLN A 69 -13.81 -0.96 -8.04
C GLN A 69 -14.13 -2.37 -8.53
N ASP A 70 -13.43 -2.86 -9.55
CA ASP A 70 -13.58 -4.24 -10.02
C ASP A 70 -13.01 -5.22 -8.99
N LEU A 71 -11.84 -4.89 -8.41
CA LEU A 71 -11.29 -5.63 -7.26
C LEU A 71 -12.28 -5.64 -6.09
N TRP A 72 -12.85 -4.49 -5.71
CA TRP A 72 -13.82 -4.41 -4.62
C TRP A 72 -15.11 -5.18 -4.91
N SER A 73 -15.56 -5.21 -6.16
CA SER A 73 -16.74 -5.97 -6.59
C SER A 73 -16.49 -7.48 -6.51
N TRP A 74 -15.28 -7.92 -6.86
CA TRP A 74 -14.84 -9.29 -6.66
C TRP A 74 -14.75 -9.64 -5.16
N MET A 75 -14.20 -8.75 -4.33
CA MET A 75 -14.17 -8.94 -2.87
C MET A 75 -15.58 -9.02 -2.26
N ASP A 76 -16.52 -8.19 -2.73
CA ASP A 76 -17.92 -8.24 -2.32
C ASP A 76 -18.60 -9.56 -2.73
N THR A 77 -18.28 -10.08 -3.91
CA THR A 77 -18.75 -11.40 -4.37
C THR A 77 -18.19 -12.53 -3.51
N ASN A 78 -16.90 -12.49 -3.18
CA ASN A 78 -16.26 -13.44 -2.28
C ASN A 78 -16.91 -13.41 -0.89
N ARG A 79 -17.17 -12.22 -0.35
CA ARG A 79 -17.82 -12.03 0.95
C ARG A 79 -19.23 -12.62 0.98
N ALA A 80 -19.99 -12.48 -0.10
CA ALA A 80 -21.31 -13.12 -0.23
C ALA A 80 -21.23 -14.67 -0.19
N ASN A 81 -20.06 -15.24 -0.50
CA ASN A 81 -19.76 -16.66 -0.44
C ASN A 81 -18.99 -17.08 0.84
N GLY A 82 -18.90 -16.19 1.84
CA GLY A 82 -18.24 -16.46 3.12
C GLY A 82 -16.72 -16.30 3.12
N ILE A 83 -16.13 -15.74 2.06
CA ILE A 83 -14.71 -15.43 1.99
C ILE A 83 -14.50 -13.93 2.28
N ASP A 84 -14.03 -13.63 3.49
CA ASP A 84 -13.74 -12.25 3.90
C ASP A 84 -12.32 -11.82 3.55
N SER A 85 -12.21 -10.62 2.98
CA SER A 85 -10.94 -9.94 2.72
C SER A 85 -11.08 -8.42 2.84
N LEU A 86 -9.92 -7.79 3.09
CA LEU A 86 -9.73 -6.34 3.02
C LEU A 86 -8.51 -6.04 2.16
N ALA A 87 -8.46 -4.83 1.62
CA ALA A 87 -7.39 -4.30 0.82
C ALA A 87 -6.76 -3.09 1.54
N ILE A 88 -5.44 -2.96 1.49
CA ILE A 88 -4.72 -1.81 2.05
C ILE A 88 -3.96 -1.14 0.91
N PRO A 89 -4.46 -0.01 0.36
CA PRO A 89 -3.70 0.80 -0.58
C PRO A 89 -2.40 1.29 0.04
N HIS A 90 -1.34 1.27 -0.75
CA HIS A 90 0.00 1.70 -0.35
C HIS A 90 0.69 2.51 -1.43
N ASN A 91 1.76 3.22 -1.05
CA ASN A 91 2.50 4.13 -1.94
C ASN A 91 1.64 5.14 -2.70
N SER A 92 0.63 5.74 -2.05
CA SER A 92 -0.24 6.73 -2.69
C SER A 92 0.52 7.98 -3.17
N ASN A 93 1.65 8.31 -2.54
CA ASN A 93 2.57 9.36 -3.00
C ASN A 93 3.08 9.16 -4.44
N LEU A 94 3.05 7.92 -4.95
CA LEU A 94 3.50 7.51 -6.27
C LEU A 94 2.32 7.23 -7.23
N SER A 95 1.10 7.57 -6.83
CA SER A 95 -0.12 7.36 -7.63
C SER A 95 -0.42 8.47 -8.62
N ASP A 96 0.38 9.54 -8.64
CA ASP A 96 0.14 10.75 -9.45
C ASP A 96 -1.28 11.33 -9.33
N GLY A 97 -1.87 11.23 -8.15
CA GLY A 97 -3.18 11.79 -7.83
C GLY A 97 -4.34 10.82 -7.93
N LEU A 98 -4.09 9.61 -8.45
CA LEU A 98 -5.16 8.65 -8.73
C LEU A 98 -5.71 7.95 -7.48
N MET A 99 -4.91 7.78 -6.41
CA MET A 99 -5.34 7.00 -5.24
C MET A 99 -6.51 7.64 -4.48
N PHE A 100 -6.52 8.96 -4.37
CA PHE A 100 -7.54 9.74 -3.67
C PHE A 100 -8.17 10.80 -4.58
N ASP A 101 -8.30 10.50 -5.87
CA ASP A 101 -9.01 11.35 -6.81
C ASP A 101 -10.47 11.58 -6.35
N LEU A 102 -11.03 12.72 -6.72
CA LEU A 102 -12.41 13.12 -6.42
C LEU A 102 -13.40 12.67 -7.50
N VAL A 103 -12.92 11.86 -8.44
CA VAL A 103 -13.68 11.08 -9.40
C VAL A 103 -13.26 9.62 -9.32
N ASP A 104 -14.09 8.74 -9.84
CA ASP A 104 -13.74 7.32 -9.93
C ASP A 104 -12.75 7.04 -11.08
N TYR A 105 -12.34 5.79 -11.22
CA TYR A 105 -11.40 5.36 -12.26
C TYR A 105 -11.84 5.73 -13.69
N ARG A 106 -13.15 5.92 -13.92
CA ARG A 106 -13.74 6.28 -15.21
C ARG A 106 -14.02 7.78 -15.34
N GLY A 107 -13.55 8.60 -14.40
CA GLY A 107 -13.75 10.05 -14.36
C GLY A 107 -15.15 10.49 -13.94
N ARG A 108 -15.97 9.60 -13.35
CA ARG A 108 -17.32 9.93 -12.88
C ARG A 108 -17.26 10.51 -11.47
N PRO A 109 -18.13 11.48 -11.11
CA PRO A 109 -18.22 11.97 -9.74
C PRO A 109 -18.45 10.82 -8.75
N LEU A 110 -17.77 10.89 -7.60
CA LEU A 110 -17.99 9.93 -6.53
C LEU A 110 -19.40 10.07 -5.95
N ASP A 111 -19.95 8.97 -5.47
CA ASP A 111 -21.27 8.93 -4.82
C ASP A 111 -21.24 8.08 -3.54
N ALA A 112 -22.41 7.97 -2.89
CA ALA A 112 -22.57 7.18 -1.68
C ALA A 112 -22.33 5.67 -1.89
N VAL A 113 -22.56 5.14 -3.11
CA VAL A 113 -22.33 3.72 -3.43
C VAL A 113 -20.83 3.47 -3.50
N TYR A 114 -20.09 4.29 -4.24
CA TYR A 114 -18.62 4.26 -4.28
C TYR A 114 -18.03 4.37 -2.88
N ALA A 115 -18.46 5.36 -2.09
CA ALA A 115 -17.93 5.59 -0.75
C ALA A 115 -18.20 4.40 0.20
N SER A 116 -19.39 3.80 0.13
CA SER A 116 -19.71 2.60 0.90
C SER A 116 -18.87 1.40 0.48
N GLN A 117 -18.66 1.20 -0.82
CA GLN A 117 -17.85 0.10 -1.34
C GLN A 117 -16.38 0.25 -0.94
N ARG A 118 -15.82 1.45 -1.09
CA ARG A 118 -14.43 1.72 -0.69
C ARG A 118 -14.22 1.55 0.80
N VAL A 119 -15.03 2.17 1.66
CA VAL A 119 -14.84 2.11 3.12
C VAL A 119 -14.93 0.67 3.67
N ARG A 120 -15.73 -0.19 3.03
CA ARG A 120 -15.85 -1.60 3.41
C ARG A 120 -14.64 -2.43 2.97
N ASN A 121 -14.11 -2.19 1.77
CA ASN A 121 -13.03 -3.00 1.20
C ASN A 121 -11.63 -2.44 1.50
N GLU A 122 -11.48 -1.12 1.66
CA GLU A 122 -10.25 -0.41 2.00
C GLU A 122 -10.41 0.38 3.31
N PRO A 123 -10.54 -0.29 4.47
CA PRO A 123 -10.69 0.38 5.75
C PRO A 123 -9.42 1.14 6.18
N LEU A 124 -8.26 0.72 5.67
CA LEU A 124 -6.94 1.22 6.05
C LEU A 124 -6.19 1.78 4.85
N VAL A 125 -5.19 2.60 5.11
CA VAL A 125 -4.20 3.03 4.13
C VAL A 125 -2.81 3.03 4.76
N GLU A 126 -1.79 2.69 3.97
CA GLU A 126 -0.42 2.91 4.38
C GLU A 126 -0.06 4.40 4.28
N ILE A 127 0.36 4.98 5.40
CA ILE A 127 0.70 6.39 5.48
C ILE A 127 2.20 6.66 5.29
N THR A 128 3.06 5.65 5.48
CA THR A 128 4.51 5.77 5.32
C THR A 128 5.18 4.43 4.97
N GLN A 129 6.21 4.49 4.12
CA GLN A 129 6.89 3.32 3.56
C GLN A 129 8.32 3.63 3.09
N VAL A 130 9.15 2.62 2.72
CA VAL A 130 10.53 2.83 2.24
C VAL A 130 10.58 3.74 1.01
N LYS A 131 9.56 3.72 0.15
CA LYS A 131 9.42 4.63 -1.00
C LYS A 131 8.78 5.97 -0.60
N GLY A 132 9.07 6.43 0.60
CA GLY A 132 8.67 7.71 1.15
C GLY A 132 7.31 7.74 1.86
N THR A 133 7.08 8.83 2.57
CA THR A 133 5.80 9.07 3.27
C THR A 133 4.69 9.52 2.31
N SER A 134 3.49 9.04 2.60
CA SER A 134 2.24 9.39 1.92
C SER A 134 1.34 10.30 2.78
N GLU A 135 1.83 10.78 3.92
CA GLU A 135 1.06 11.62 4.84
C GLU A 135 0.65 12.96 4.20
N THR A 136 1.63 13.77 3.79
CA THR A 136 1.41 15.14 3.29
C THR A 136 2.55 15.59 2.36
N HIS A 137 2.39 16.77 1.76
CA HIS A 137 3.37 17.40 0.87
C HIS A 137 3.44 18.92 1.13
N PRO A 138 4.59 19.61 0.94
CA PRO A 138 4.70 21.05 1.20
C PRO A 138 3.75 21.91 0.38
N ALA A 139 3.39 21.45 -0.83
CA ALA A 139 2.39 22.11 -1.67
C ALA A 139 0.97 22.09 -1.08
N LEU A 140 0.67 21.11 -0.23
CA LEU A 140 -0.64 20.90 0.41
C LEU A 140 -0.67 21.43 1.85
N SER A 141 0.46 21.44 2.55
CA SER A 141 0.61 21.89 3.94
C SER A 141 1.72 22.93 4.07
N ARG A 142 1.49 24.14 3.54
CA ARG A 142 2.53 25.19 3.41
C ARG A 142 3.12 25.71 4.72
N ASN A 143 2.40 25.54 5.83
CA ASN A 143 2.82 25.99 7.16
C ASN A 143 3.36 24.85 8.04
N ASP A 144 3.53 23.67 7.47
CA ASP A 144 4.00 22.47 8.16
C ASP A 144 5.46 22.24 7.78
N GLU A 145 6.37 22.56 8.69
CA GLU A 145 7.82 22.49 8.47
C GLU A 145 8.31 21.07 8.21
N LEU A 146 7.54 20.05 8.63
CA LEU A 146 7.86 18.64 8.44
C LEU A 146 7.18 18.03 7.20
N ALA A 147 6.39 18.81 6.45
CA ALA A 147 5.70 18.29 5.27
C ALA A 147 6.62 17.81 4.14
N GLY A 148 7.91 18.14 4.20
CA GLY A 148 8.94 17.68 3.27
C GLY A 148 9.72 16.45 3.73
N PHE A 149 9.35 15.83 4.86
CA PHE A 149 10.02 14.65 5.40
C PHE A 149 9.88 13.45 4.46
N GLU A 150 10.98 12.76 4.18
CA GLU A 150 11.06 11.49 3.41
C GLU A 150 10.13 11.42 2.18
N LEU A 151 10.21 12.42 1.30
CA LEU A 151 9.45 12.44 0.05
C LEU A 151 10.28 11.93 -1.12
N LEU A 152 9.62 11.19 -2.00
CA LEU A 152 10.10 10.95 -3.36
C LEU A 152 9.53 12.03 -4.30
N PRO A 153 10.39 12.77 -5.02
CA PRO A 153 9.94 13.92 -5.81
C PRO A 153 9.32 13.54 -7.16
N THR A 154 9.54 12.32 -7.64
CA THR A 154 9.18 11.88 -8.99
C THR A 154 8.31 10.61 -8.99
N ARG A 155 7.62 10.39 -10.11
CA ARG A 155 6.95 9.13 -10.44
C ARG A 155 7.98 7.98 -10.43
N VAL A 156 7.48 6.76 -10.25
CA VAL A 156 8.33 5.56 -10.14
C VAL A 156 9.26 5.44 -11.35
N GLY A 157 10.55 5.24 -11.08
CA GLY A 157 11.54 4.91 -12.11
C GLY A 157 11.85 6.03 -13.11
N GLY A 158 11.33 7.25 -12.89
CA GLY A 158 11.45 8.35 -13.83
C GLY A 158 11.88 9.67 -13.19
N THR A 159 11.96 10.70 -14.04
CA THR A 159 12.31 12.08 -13.66
C THR A 159 11.10 13.01 -13.64
N ILE A 160 9.92 12.49 -13.97
CA ILE A 160 8.67 13.26 -14.03
C ILE A 160 8.18 13.48 -12.59
N PRO A 161 7.94 14.72 -12.15
CA PRO A 161 7.38 14.99 -10.82
C PRO A 161 6.02 14.29 -10.62
N SER A 162 5.79 13.75 -9.42
CA SER A 162 4.48 13.18 -9.04
C SER A 162 3.51 14.29 -8.62
N GLN A 163 2.24 14.20 -9.02
CA GLN A 163 1.19 15.12 -8.64
C GLN A 163 0.80 14.98 -7.15
N PRO A 164 0.94 16.02 -6.30
CA PRO A 164 0.53 15.91 -4.91
C PRO A 164 -0.99 15.85 -4.69
N GLN A 165 -1.78 16.57 -5.49
CA GLN A 165 -3.24 16.53 -5.36
C GLN A 165 -3.77 15.12 -5.66
N GLY A 166 -4.49 14.52 -4.72
CA GLY A 166 -5.01 13.15 -4.84
C GLY A 166 -4.01 12.04 -4.42
N SER A 167 -2.78 12.38 -4.06
CA SER A 167 -1.73 11.40 -3.69
C SER A 167 -1.49 11.25 -2.19
N TYR A 168 -1.93 12.22 -1.38
CA TYR A 168 -1.55 12.31 0.04
C TYR A 168 -2.75 12.20 0.99
N VAL A 169 -2.56 11.39 2.04
CA VAL A 169 -3.60 10.97 2.98
C VAL A 169 -4.22 12.15 3.73
N LYS A 170 -3.41 13.09 4.24
CA LYS A 170 -3.92 14.26 5.00
C LYS A 170 -4.90 15.10 4.19
N LYS A 171 -4.66 15.25 2.89
CA LYS A 171 -5.56 15.96 1.98
C LYS A 171 -6.81 15.13 1.69
N ALA A 172 -6.69 13.83 1.46
CA ALA A 172 -7.82 12.92 1.29
C ALA A 172 -8.78 12.95 2.50
N LEU A 173 -8.25 12.95 3.73
CA LEU A 173 -9.06 13.08 4.95
C LEU A 173 -9.87 14.39 4.98
N LEU A 174 -9.22 15.51 4.62
CA LEU A 174 -9.89 16.82 4.54
C LEU A 174 -11.00 16.81 3.48
N ASP A 175 -10.73 16.26 2.30
CA ASP A 175 -11.73 16.14 1.24
C ASP A 175 -12.88 15.23 1.65
N GLY A 176 -12.59 14.11 2.33
CA GLY A 176 -13.60 13.22 2.86
C GLY A 176 -14.53 13.89 3.88
N ILE A 177 -13.99 14.70 4.79
CA ILE A 177 -14.79 15.51 5.75
C ILE A 177 -15.67 16.53 5.01
N LYS A 178 -15.13 17.18 3.98
CA LYS A 178 -15.88 18.12 3.15
C LYS A 178 -17.03 17.41 2.42
N MET A 179 -16.76 16.28 1.77
CA MET A 179 -17.78 15.47 1.09
C MET A 179 -18.87 14.98 2.06
N GLN A 180 -18.49 14.59 3.28
CA GLN A 180 -19.44 14.19 4.31
C GLN A 180 -20.42 15.31 4.66
N THR A 181 -19.90 16.54 4.75
CA THR A 181 -20.67 17.73 5.12
C THR A 181 -21.56 18.18 3.97
N ASP A 182 -21.03 18.23 2.75
CA ASP A 182 -21.70 18.80 1.59
C ASP A 182 -22.63 17.80 0.89
N GLN A 183 -22.30 16.51 0.90
CA GLN A 183 -22.95 15.48 0.07
C GLN A 183 -23.45 14.26 0.87
N GLY A 184 -23.09 14.15 2.16
CA GLY A 184 -23.60 13.11 3.05
C GLY A 184 -22.84 11.77 3.03
N PHE A 185 -21.72 11.67 2.29
CA PHE A 185 -20.89 10.46 2.24
C PHE A 185 -19.38 10.79 2.32
N ASN A 186 -18.57 9.83 2.76
CA ASN A 186 -17.12 10.00 2.92
C ASN A 186 -16.35 8.73 2.45
N PRO A 187 -15.72 8.75 1.26
CA PRO A 187 -14.93 7.62 0.77
C PRO A 187 -13.58 7.48 1.49
N PHE A 188 -13.09 8.55 2.13
CA PHE A 188 -11.76 8.63 2.75
C PHE A 188 -11.82 8.57 4.28
N LYS A 189 -12.81 7.88 4.84
CA LYS A 189 -12.85 7.57 6.27
C LYS A 189 -11.88 6.43 6.57
N LEU A 190 -10.58 6.71 6.64
CA LEU A 190 -9.51 5.71 6.68
C LEU A 190 -8.91 5.53 8.08
N GLY A 191 -8.40 4.33 8.37
CA GLY A 191 -7.39 4.10 9.41
C GLY A 191 -5.99 4.00 8.80
N PHE A 192 -4.95 3.88 9.63
CA PHE A 192 -3.56 3.99 9.16
C PHE A 192 -2.69 2.83 9.60
N ILE A 193 -1.79 2.42 8.71
CA ILE A 193 -0.61 1.61 9.02
C ILE A 193 0.65 2.29 8.49
N GLY A 194 1.81 1.93 9.02
CA GLY A 194 3.09 2.12 8.34
C GLY A 194 3.61 0.77 7.89
N SER A 195 4.46 0.73 6.88
CA SER A 195 5.05 -0.53 6.40
C SER A 195 6.47 -0.34 5.96
N SER A 196 7.27 -1.39 5.99
CA SER A 196 8.63 -1.34 5.46
C SER A 196 8.66 -1.69 3.98
N ASP A 197 7.73 -2.54 3.50
CA ASP A 197 7.72 -3.17 2.17
C ASP A 197 9.13 -3.66 1.76
N THR A 198 9.64 -4.51 2.65
CA THR A 198 10.88 -5.27 2.50
C THR A 198 10.69 -6.51 1.65
N HIS A 199 11.50 -6.65 0.61
CA HIS A 199 11.48 -7.81 -0.29
C HIS A 199 12.62 -8.78 0.06
N ASN A 200 13.28 -8.57 1.20
CA ASN A 200 14.42 -9.36 1.67
C ASN A 200 14.03 -10.52 2.60
N ALA A 201 12.73 -10.72 2.84
CA ALA A 201 12.20 -11.71 3.81
C ALA A 201 12.74 -11.54 5.25
N THR A 202 13.13 -10.32 5.59
CA THR A 202 13.72 -9.93 6.89
C THR A 202 13.06 -8.65 7.39
N HIS A 203 13.14 -8.40 8.70
CA HIS A 203 12.79 -7.07 9.20
C HIS A 203 13.83 -6.05 8.70
N VAL A 204 13.39 -4.84 8.36
CA VAL A 204 14.30 -3.79 7.84
C VAL A 204 15.17 -3.18 8.94
N GLY A 205 14.63 -3.05 10.15
CA GLY A 205 15.39 -2.66 11.33
C GLY A 205 15.28 -1.17 11.62
N LYS A 206 16.32 -0.62 12.24
CA LYS A 206 16.44 0.81 12.52
C LYS A 206 17.02 1.53 11.32
N GLU A 207 16.79 2.83 11.24
CA GLU A 207 17.32 3.67 10.16
C GLU A 207 18.86 3.60 10.08
N SER A 208 19.54 3.60 11.24
CA SER A 208 21.00 3.49 11.33
C SER A 208 21.57 2.14 10.85
N GLU A 209 20.73 1.13 10.69
CA GLU A 209 21.09 -0.21 10.22
C GLU A 209 20.52 -0.50 8.82
N PHE A 210 19.89 0.49 8.17
CA PHE A 210 19.19 0.28 6.91
C PHE A 210 20.10 -0.24 5.79
N TYR A 211 19.75 -1.40 5.23
CA TYR A 211 20.53 -2.11 4.21
C TYR A 211 19.78 -2.29 2.89
N GLY A 212 18.71 -1.54 2.66
CA GLY A 212 17.86 -1.70 1.49
C GLY A 212 16.75 -2.73 1.67
N VAL A 213 15.92 -2.85 0.64
CA VAL A 213 14.69 -3.65 0.61
C VAL A 213 14.54 -4.51 -0.64
N SER A 214 15.38 -4.37 -1.68
CA SER A 214 15.14 -4.88 -3.03
C SER A 214 16.13 -5.97 -3.50
N GLY A 215 16.80 -6.66 -2.57
CA GLY A 215 17.71 -7.77 -2.85
C GLY A 215 18.85 -7.41 -3.82
N LEU A 216 18.78 -7.91 -5.05
CA LEU A 216 19.80 -7.66 -6.07
C LEU A 216 19.89 -6.20 -6.50
N LEU A 217 18.77 -5.46 -6.42
CA LEU A 217 18.70 -4.07 -6.87
C LEU A 217 19.38 -3.08 -5.92
N ASP A 218 19.69 -3.48 -4.69
CA ASP A 218 20.40 -2.69 -3.67
C ASP A 218 21.46 -3.53 -2.92
N SER A 219 22.00 -4.54 -3.61
CA SER A 219 22.92 -5.54 -3.06
C SER A 219 24.31 -5.00 -2.70
N ASN A 220 24.67 -3.79 -3.15
CA ASN A 220 25.95 -3.14 -2.89
C ASN A 220 25.77 -1.63 -2.65
N GLY A 221 26.84 -0.97 -2.20
CA GLY A 221 26.79 0.44 -1.82
C GLY A 221 26.39 1.41 -2.95
N GLN A 222 26.75 1.14 -4.21
CA GLN A 222 26.34 1.98 -5.34
C GLN A 222 24.88 1.76 -5.70
N ASN A 223 24.46 0.50 -5.81
CA ASN A 223 23.08 0.13 -6.13
C ASN A 223 22.08 0.64 -5.09
N ARG A 224 22.48 0.68 -3.81
CA ARG A 224 21.67 1.21 -2.70
C ARG A 224 21.67 2.74 -2.60
N GLY A 225 22.50 3.45 -3.38
CA GLY A 225 22.60 4.90 -3.24
C GLY A 225 23.57 5.39 -2.15
N SER A 226 24.27 4.49 -1.45
CA SER A 226 25.19 4.82 -0.35
C SER A 226 26.59 5.25 -0.82
N LEU A 227 26.96 4.95 -2.07
CA LEU A 227 28.23 5.32 -2.70
C LEU A 227 27.98 6.01 -4.04
N PRO A 228 28.76 7.01 -4.46
CA PRO A 228 28.59 7.65 -5.76
C PRO A 228 28.68 6.67 -6.94
N LEU A 229 27.92 6.94 -8.01
CA LEU A 229 28.04 6.21 -9.27
C LEU A 229 29.38 6.51 -9.97
N GLU A 230 30.01 5.47 -10.53
CA GLU A 230 31.27 5.58 -11.29
C GLU A 230 31.09 6.27 -12.66
N SER A 231 29.92 6.09 -13.28
CA SER A 231 29.46 6.81 -14.47
C SER A 231 27.93 6.71 -14.53
N ALA A 232 27.24 7.81 -14.84
CA ALA A 232 25.77 7.81 -14.85
C ALA A 232 25.19 8.62 -16.02
N SER A 233 24.33 7.98 -16.79
CA SER A 233 23.31 8.65 -17.60
C SER A 233 22.24 9.30 -16.71
N PRO A 234 21.42 10.24 -17.22
CA PRO A 234 20.36 10.86 -16.44
C PRO A 234 19.35 9.86 -15.84
N ILE A 235 19.05 8.77 -16.54
CA ILE A 235 18.13 7.72 -16.07
C ILE A 235 18.76 6.93 -14.92
N GLU A 236 20.03 6.55 -15.05
CA GLU A 236 20.77 5.88 -13.97
C GLU A 236 20.90 6.79 -12.74
N SER A 237 21.10 8.09 -12.94
CA SER A 237 21.15 9.06 -11.86
C SER A 237 19.80 9.20 -11.14
N ALA A 238 18.67 9.14 -11.86
CA ALA A 238 17.34 9.21 -11.27
C ALA A 238 17.00 7.92 -10.50
N TYR A 239 17.34 6.77 -11.08
CA TYR A 239 17.21 5.47 -10.41
C TYR A 239 18.04 5.44 -9.11
N PHE A 240 19.29 5.89 -9.18
CA PHE A 240 20.17 6.00 -8.02
C PHE A 240 19.63 6.97 -6.94
N ASP A 241 19.19 8.16 -7.33
CA ASP A 241 18.63 9.15 -6.41
C ASP A 241 17.40 8.61 -5.69
N ARG A 242 16.57 7.80 -6.36
CA ARG A 242 15.43 7.12 -5.71
C ARG A 242 15.88 6.17 -4.60
N TYR A 243 16.80 5.24 -4.87
CA TYR A 243 17.28 4.29 -3.87
C TYR A 243 18.04 4.98 -2.73
N ALA A 244 18.75 6.08 -3.01
CA ALA A 244 19.41 6.88 -1.99
C ALA A 244 18.42 7.60 -1.03
N ARG A 245 17.15 7.75 -1.43
CA ARG A 245 16.07 8.35 -0.62
C ARG A 245 15.23 7.34 0.15
N PHE A 246 15.49 6.05 -0.04
CA PHE A 246 14.82 5.00 0.71
C PHE A 246 15.27 5.02 2.17
N GLY A 247 14.32 4.91 3.09
CA GLY A 247 14.57 4.77 4.53
C GLY A 247 13.98 3.47 5.09
N ALA A 248 14.37 3.06 6.29
CA ALA A 248 13.92 1.80 6.87
C ALA A 248 12.39 1.69 6.88
N SER A 249 11.74 2.78 7.29
CA SER A 249 10.29 3.07 7.26
C SER A 249 9.35 1.91 7.65
N GLY A 250 8.08 2.24 7.75
CA GLY A 250 7.32 2.01 8.98
C GLY A 250 7.03 0.59 9.44
N LEU A 251 6.48 0.50 10.64
CA LEU A 251 5.91 -0.72 11.20
C LEU A 251 4.39 -0.58 11.34
N ALA A 252 3.70 -1.67 11.03
CA ALA A 252 2.26 -1.80 11.25
C ALA A 252 2.02 -2.30 12.68
N GLY A 253 1.37 -1.50 13.50
CA GLY A 253 0.83 -1.90 14.78
C GLY A 253 -0.66 -2.22 14.66
N VAL A 254 -1.09 -3.35 15.23
CA VAL A 254 -2.50 -3.74 15.32
C VAL A 254 -2.82 -4.04 16.77
N TRP A 255 -3.86 -3.39 17.30
CA TRP A 255 -4.41 -3.68 18.61
C TRP A 255 -5.46 -4.77 18.48
N ALA A 256 -5.08 -6.02 18.74
CA ALA A 256 -5.96 -7.18 18.66
C ALA A 256 -6.13 -7.85 20.03
N GLU A 257 -7.29 -8.47 20.26
CA GLU A 257 -7.58 -9.20 21.49
C GLU A 257 -6.72 -10.47 21.62
N GLU A 258 -6.41 -11.11 20.49
CA GLU A 258 -5.61 -12.32 20.41
C GLU A 258 -4.64 -12.28 19.23
N ASN A 259 -3.55 -13.04 19.30
CA ASN A 259 -2.64 -13.24 18.17
C ASN A 259 -3.16 -14.38 17.27
N THR A 260 -4.33 -14.17 16.67
CA THR A 260 -4.97 -15.06 15.68
C THR A 260 -5.27 -14.28 14.40
N ARG A 261 -5.37 -14.97 13.25
CA ARG A 261 -5.72 -14.34 11.96
C ARG A 261 -7.01 -13.54 12.08
N GLU A 262 -8.02 -14.16 12.66
CA GLU A 262 -9.36 -13.62 12.80
C GLU A 262 -9.36 -12.37 13.69
N SER A 263 -8.73 -12.44 14.88
CA SER A 263 -8.68 -11.31 15.80
C SER A 263 -7.89 -10.13 15.23
N ILE A 264 -6.75 -10.40 14.58
CA ILE A 264 -5.94 -9.36 13.93
C ILE A 264 -6.68 -8.76 12.73
N TYR A 265 -7.25 -9.58 11.85
CA TYR A 265 -8.04 -9.11 10.70
C TYR A 265 -9.22 -8.25 11.14
N ASP A 266 -9.99 -8.70 12.13
CA ASP A 266 -11.16 -7.96 12.60
C ASP A 266 -10.73 -6.60 13.20
N SER A 267 -9.55 -6.54 13.82
CA SER A 267 -8.96 -5.30 14.33
C SER A 267 -8.49 -4.36 13.21
N LEU A 268 -7.88 -4.90 12.14
CA LEU A 268 -7.58 -4.15 10.91
C LEU A 268 -8.87 -3.55 10.31
N ALA A 269 -9.94 -4.34 10.20
CA ALA A 269 -11.23 -3.92 9.66
C ALA A 269 -11.90 -2.83 10.53
N ARG A 270 -11.76 -2.90 11.86
CA ARG A 270 -12.22 -1.88 12.81
C ARG A 270 -11.32 -0.64 12.89
N LYS A 271 -10.17 -0.65 12.22
CA LYS A 271 -9.17 0.44 12.22
C LYS A 271 -8.48 0.62 13.57
N GLU A 272 -8.34 -0.46 14.32
CA GLU A 272 -7.61 -0.51 15.59
C GLU A 272 -6.11 -0.67 15.32
N THR A 273 -5.56 0.28 14.57
CA THR A 273 -4.20 0.22 14.02
C THR A 273 -3.44 1.51 14.25
N PHE A 274 -2.11 1.43 14.19
CA PHE A 274 -1.23 2.59 14.22
C PHE A 274 -0.01 2.35 13.33
N GLY A 275 0.45 3.41 12.66
CA GLY A 275 1.72 3.41 11.93
C GLY A 275 2.83 4.00 12.81
N LEU A 276 3.98 3.34 12.84
CA LEU A 276 5.18 3.84 13.51
C LEU A 276 6.28 4.07 12.49
N LEU A 277 7.04 5.15 12.64
CA LEU A 277 8.34 5.27 11.96
C LEU A 277 9.34 4.31 12.60
N ALA A 278 10.25 3.75 11.80
CA ALA A 278 11.36 2.96 12.33
C ALA A 278 12.20 3.84 13.27
N GLN A 279 12.63 3.29 14.42
CA GLN A 279 13.35 4.07 15.42
C GLN A 279 14.70 4.56 14.87
N GLY A 280 15.00 5.84 15.09
CA GLY A 280 16.33 6.44 14.86
C GLY A 280 17.37 5.99 15.87
#